data_AF-A0A7S2B6Q2-F1
#
_entry.id   AF-A0A7S2B6Q2-F1
#
_cell.length_a   1.000
_cell.length_b   1.000
_cell.length_c   1.000
_cell.angle_alpha   90.00
_cell.angle_beta   90.00
_cell.angle_gamma   90.00
#
_symmetry.space_group_name_H-M   'P 1'
#
loop_
_entity.id
_entity.type
_entity.pdbx_description
1 polymer ?
#
loop_
_entity_poly.entity_id
_entity_poly.type
_entity_poly.pdbx_seq_one_letter_code
_entity_poly.pdbx_strand_id
1 'polypeptide(L)'
;VAAWWGPRSLSAWKDEVLAATVVCFAQLPESVAFAALAHCPPAVGLHAAWIVGLVCALGGGRPGMINGSAGALASVSASYVLPGGAGVEELFVSVIGAGAIVLIAAAFEIGSFVTLVPATV
;
A
#
# COMPACT_ATOMS: atom_id res chain seq x y z
N VAL A 1 4.37 -8.40 14.75
CA VAL A 1 5.43 -9.11 13.99
C VAL A 1 5.71 -10.52 14.51
N ALA A 2 6.46 -10.75 15.60
CA ALA A 2 7.05 -12.05 15.96
C ALA A 2 6.12 -13.29 15.90
N ALA A 3 4.89 -13.21 16.43
CA ALA A 3 3.92 -14.31 16.46
C ALA A 3 3.52 -14.87 15.07
N TRP A 4 3.77 -14.13 13.98
CA TRP A 4 3.39 -14.52 12.63
C TRP A 4 4.44 -15.36 11.90
N TRP A 5 5.71 -15.28 12.31
CA TRP A 5 6.83 -16.05 11.74
C TRP A 5 6.99 -17.42 12.40
N GLY A 6 5.93 -17.93 13.05
CA GLY A 6 5.90 -19.26 13.66
C GLY A 6 6.05 -20.40 12.65
N PRO A 7 6.38 -21.62 13.12
CA PRO A 7 6.65 -22.77 12.25
C PRO A 7 5.41 -23.14 11.41
N ARG A 8 5.56 -23.13 10.08
CA ARG A 8 4.50 -23.48 9.11
C ARG A 8 4.73 -24.86 8.50
N SER A 9 3.63 -25.59 8.29
CA SER A 9 3.62 -26.87 7.57
C SER A 9 4.10 -26.70 6.12
N LEU A 10 4.70 -27.76 5.55
CA LEU A 10 5.03 -27.84 4.12
C LEU A 10 3.80 -27.61 3.21
N SER A 11 2.60 -27.98 3.68
CA SER A 11 1.35 -27.67 2.96
C SER A 11 1.08 -26.16 2.92
N ALA A 12 1.20 -25.48 4.07
CA ALA A 12 0.95 -24.04 4.19
C ALA A 12 1.90 -23.21 3.32
N TRP A 13 3.18 -23.60 3.21
CA TRP A 13 4.12 -22.94 2.29
C TRP A 13 3.68 -23.01 0.83
N LYS A 14 3.17 -24.17 0.38
CA LYS A 14 2.64 -24.34 -0.98
C LYS A 14 1.39 -23.48 -1.19
N ASP A 15 0.49 -23.47 -0.21
CA ASP A 15 -0.76 -22.72 -0.29
C ASP A 15 -0.51 -21.18 -0.23
N GLU A 16 0.47 -20.71 0.54
CA GLU A 16 0.91 -19.31 0.58
C GLU A 16 1.60 -18.85 -0.72
N VAL A 17 2.46 -19.68 -1.32
CA VAL A 17 3.09 -19.37 -2.62
C VAL A 17 2.04 -19.27 -3.72
N LEU A 18 1.05 -20.17 -3.73
CA LEU A 18 -0.08 -20.11 -4.67
C LEU A 18 -0.93 -18.84 -4.44
N ALA A 19 -1.27 -18.52 -3.20
CA ALA A 19 -2.01 -17.31 -2.86
C ALA A 19 -1.25 -16.02 -3.28
N ALA A 20 0.04 -15.92 -2.93
CA ALA A 20 0.88 -14.77 -3.30
C ALA A 20 1.01 -14.62 -4.82
N THR A 21 1.08 -15.74 -5.57
CA THR A 21 1.11 -15.73 -7.04
C THR A 21 -0.19 -15.18 -7.63
N VAL A 22 -1.35 -15.65 -7.15
CA VAL A 22 -2.67 -15.14 -7.58
C VAL A 22 -2.85 -13.66 -7.24
N VAL A 23 -2.45 -13.25 -6.03
CA VAL A 23 -2.49 -11.85 -5.58
C VAL A 23 -1.60 -10.95 -6.44
N CYS A 24 -0.38 -11.38 -6.76
CA CYS A 24 0.52 -10.64 -7.65
C CYS A 24 -0.13 -10.41 -9.03
N PHE A 25 -0.66 -11.47 -9.66
CA PHE A 25 -1.34 -11.33 -10.96
C PHE A 25 -2.61 -10.45 -10.90
N ALA A 26 -3.32 -10.40 -9.78
CA ALA A 26 -4.45 -9.50 -9.58
C ALA A 26 -4.03 -8.03 -9.40
N GLN A 27 -2.96 -7.77 -8.64
CA GLN A 27 -2.50 -6.41 -8.32
C GLN A 27 -1.73 -5.73 -9.47
N LEU A 28 -1.15 -6.48 -10.41
CA LEU A 28 -0.45 -5.94 -11.58
C LEU A 28 -1.33 -4.97 -12.43
N PRO A 29 -2.52 -5.38 -12.96
CA PRO A 29 -3.38 -4.48 -13.72
C PRO A 29 -3.97 -3.35 -12.86
N GLU A 30 -4.32 -3.63 -11.59
CA GLU A 30 -4.84 -2.65 -10.64
C GLU A 30 -3.84 -1.50 -10.40
N SER A 31 -2.58 -1.83 -10.13
CA SER A 31 -1.52 -0.85 -9.87
C SER A 31 -1.20 0.03 -11.08
N VAL A 32 -1.32 -0.53 -12.30
CA VAL A 32 -1.19 0.21 -13.56
C VAL A 32 -2.39 1.13 -13.79
N ALA A 33 -3.62 0.67 -13.53
CA ALA A 33 -4.83 1.50 -13.64
C ALA A 33 -4.83 2.66 -12.63
N PHE A 34 -4.36 2.43 -11.40
CA PHE A 34 -4.22 3.47 -10.38
C PHE A 34 -3.12 4.49 -10.72
N ALA A 35 -2.00 4.07 -11.33
CA ALA A 35 -1.01 5.02 -11.87
C ALA A 35 -1.60 5.91 -12.97
N ALA A 36 -2.39 5.32 -13.88
CA ALA A 36 -3.07 6.06 -14.95
C ALA A 36 -4.11 7.06 -14.41
N LEU A 37 -4.89 6.70 -13.38
CA LEU A 37 -5.79 7.63 -12.68
C LEU A 37 -5.03 8.78 -12.02
N ALA A 38 -3.87 8.52 -11.43
CA ALA A 38 -2.99 9.54 -10.84
C ALA A 38 -2.20 10.36 -11.89
N HIS A 39 -2.48 10.22 -13.19
CA HIS A 39 -1.73 10.83 -14.30
C HIS A 39 -0.22 10.54 -14.28
N CYS A 40 0.20 9.44 -13.64
CA CYS A 40 1.59 9.05 -13.46
C CYS A 40 2.00 7.94 -14.46
N PRO A 41 3.29 7.81 -14.80
CA PRO A 41 3.78 6.69 -15.62
C PRO A 41 3.45 5.34 -14.97
N PRO A 42 2.99 4.31 -15.71
CA PRO A 42 2.63 3.00 -15.16
C PRO A 42 3.68 2.32 -14.27
N ALA A 43 4.96 2.56 -14.55
CA ALA A 43 6.07 2.08 -13.74
C ALA A 43 6.00 2.57 -12.29
N VAL A 44 5.52 3.80 -12.02
CA VAL A 44 5.43 4.37 -10.68
C VAL A 44 4.47 3.57 -9.80
N GLY A 45 3.29 3.19 -10.32
CA GLY A 45 2.34 2.34 -9.61
C GLY A 45 2.86 0.93 -9.35
N LEU A 46 3.56 0.34 -10.33
CA LEU A 46 4.22 -0.96 -10.18
C LEU A 46 5.31 -0.92 -9.09
N HIS A 47 6.18 0.11 -9.09
CA HIS A 47 7.20 0.29 -8.06
C HIS A 47 6.59 0.51 -6.67
N ALA A 48 5.58 1.37 -6.55
CA ALA A 48 4.88 1.59 -5.29
C ALA A 48 4.28 0.28 -4.73
N ALA A 49 3.62 -0.52 -5.58
CA ALA A 49 2.97 -1.74 -5.15
C ALA A 49 3.94 -2.78 -4.54
N TRP A 50 5.05 -3.10 -5.21
CA TRP A 50 5.98 -4.11 -4.68
C TRP A 50 6.82 -3.59 -3.51
N ILE A 51 7.18 -2.30 -3.49
CA ILE A 51 7.93 -1.70 -2.36
C ILE A 51 7.07 -1.71 -1.10
N VAL A 52 5.81 -1.25 -1.18
CA VAL A 52 4.87 -1.26 -0.05
C VAL A 52 4.55 -2.69 0.37
N GLY A 53 4.35 -3.61 -0.59
CA GLY A 53 4.17 -5.04 -0.31
C GLY A 53 5.33 -5.65 0.47
N LEU A 54 6.57 -5.38 0.08
CA LEU A 54 7.78 -5.88 0.75
C LEU A 54 7.95 -5.29 2.16
N VAL A 55 7.77 -3.97 2.31
CA VAL A 55 7.87 -3.28 3.61
C VAL A 55 6.80 -3.81 4.58
N CYS A 56 5.55 -3.95 4.14
CA CYS A 56 4.48 -4.50 4.97
C CYS A 56 4.61 -6.01 5.22
N ALA A 57 5.23 -6.78 4.34
CA ALA A 57 5.53 -8.20 4.60
C ALA A 57 6.53 -8.38 5.75
N LEU A 58 7.50 -7.47 5.89
CA LEU A 58 8.51 -7.50 6.96
C LEU A 58 8.00 -6.86 8.26
N GLY A 59 7.41 -5.66 8.18
CA GLY A 59 6.99 -4.86 9.34
C GLY A 59 5.53 -5.00 9.78
N GLY A 60 4.71 -5.76 9.04
CA GLY A 60 3.25 -5.76 9.17
C GLY A 60 2.69 -6.18 10.54
N GLY A 61 1.62 -5.49 10.95
CA GLY A 61 0.86 -5.80 12.17
C GLY A 61 -0.12 -6.97 12.01
N ARG A 62 -0.87 -7.02 10.90
CA ARG A 62 -1.95 -7.99 10.65
C ARG A 62 -1.63 -8.92 9.47
N PRO A 63 -1.65 -10.26 9.66
CA PRO A 63 -1.36 -11.15 8.72
C PRO A 63 -2.51 -11.52 7.78
N GLY A 64 -2.13 -12.15 6.66
CA GLY A 64 -3.00 -12.28 5.48
C GLY A 64 -3.42 -10.93 4.87
N MET A 65 -2.85 -9.80 5.31
CA MET A 65 -3.13 -8.48 4.74
C MET A 65 -2.31 -8.29 3.46
N ILE A 66 -3.01 -8.25 2.33
CA ILE A 66 -2.45 -7.79 1.06
C ILE A 66 -2.22 -6.28 1.18
N ASN A 67 -1.05 -5.82 0.74
CA ASN A 67 -0.64 -4.41 0.72
C ASN A 67 -0.19 -4.06 -0.70
N GLY A 68 -0.38 -2.81 -1.13
CA GLY A 68 -0.05 -2.38 -2.49
C GLY A 68 -0.64 -1.01 -2.85
N SER A 69 -0.81 -0.75 -4.15
CA SER A 69 -1.45 0.48 -4.64
C SER A 69 -2.95 0.51 -4.29
N ALA A 70 -3.51 1.70 -4.04
CA ALA A 70 -4.90 1.86 -3.62
C ALA A 70 -5.58 3.06 -4.32
N GLY A 71 -6.79 2.85 -4.86
CA GLY A 71 -7.51 3.86 -5.64
C GLY A 71 -7.79 5.17 -4.90
N ALA A 72 -7.99 5.11 -3.57
CA ALA A 72 -8.17 6.29 -2.73
C ALA A 72 -6.91 7.16 -2.59
N LEU A 73 -5.70 6.58 -2.71
CA LEU A 73 -4.46 7.35 -2.79
C LEU A 73 -4.26 7.91 -4.20
N ALA A 74 -4.63 7.15 -5.23
CA ALA A 74 -4.53 7.55 -6.63
C ALA A 74 -5.43 8.74 -6.97
N SER A 75 -6.65 8.82 -6.43
CA SER A 75 -7.55 9.97 -6.64
C SER A 75 -7.03 11.25 -6.01
N VAL A 76 -6.45 11.18 -4.80
CA VAL A 76 -5.79 12.33 -4.15
C VAL A 76 -4.53 12.74 -4.92
N SER A 77 -3.76 11.76 -5.41
CA SER A 77 -2.56 12.00 -6.22
C SER A 77 -2.91 12.68 -7.56
N ALA A 78 -4.02 12.29 -8.19
CA ALA A 78 -4.53 12.94 -9.41
C ALA A 78 -4.77 14.44 -9.18
N SER A 79 -5.44 14.81 -8.08
CA SER A 79 -5.67 16.21 -7.69
C SER A 79 -4.39 17.02 -7.46
N TYR A 80 -3.26 16.36 -7.16
CA TYR A 80 -1.95 17.00 -6.94
C TYR A 80 -1.13 17.16 -8.22
N VAL A 81 -1.34 16.29 -9.22
CA VAL A 81 -0.60 16.24 -10.50
C VAL A 81 -1.28 17.07 -11.61
N LEU A 82 -2.57 17.39 -11.48
CA LEU A 82 -3.33 18.17 -12.47
C LEU A 82 -2.79 19.62 -12.68
N PRO A 83 -3.12 20.28 -13.82
CA PRO A 83 -2.56 21.58 -14.17
C PRO A 83 -2.76 22.67 -13.11
N GLY A 84 -1.66 23.23 -12.62
CA GLY A 84 -1.62 24.17 -11.49
C GLY A 84 -1.13 23.54 -10.17
N GLY A 85 -1.04 22.21 -10.11
CA GLY A 85 -0.36 21.47 -9.05
C GLY A 85 1.17 21.46 -9.18
N ALA A 86 1.84 20.77 -8.25
CA ALA A 86 3.30 20.78 -8.14
C ALA A 86 4.02 19.68 -8.95
N GLY A 87 3.26 18.79 -9.60
CA GLY A 87 3.80 17.76 -10.50
C GLY A 87 4.24 16.46 -9.83
N VAL A 88 4.82 15.56 -10.62
CA VAL A 88 5.10 14.16 -10.23
C VAL A 88 6.29 14.02 -9.27
N GLU A 89 7.27 14.92 -9.34
CA GLU A 89 8.43 14.90 -8.44
C GLU A 89 8.06 15.35 -7.02
N GLU A 90 7.25 16.40 -6.89
CA GLU A 90 6.73 16.89 -5.61
C GLU A 90 5.67 15.94 -5.00
N LEU A 91 5.02 15.10 -5.81
CA LEU A 91 4.20 14.00 -5.32
C LEU A 91 5.05 12.97 -4.54
N PHE A 92 6.30 12.70 -4.97
CA PHE A 92 7.19 11.79 -4.25
C PHE A 92 7.61 12.36 -2.89
N VAL A 93 7.92 13.66 -2.82
CA VAL A 93 8.16 14.38 -1.56
C VAL A 93 6.93 14.31 -0.64
N SER A 94 5.74 14.52 -1.20
CA SER A 94 4.47 14.45 -0.47
C SER A 94 4.18 13.04 0.08
N VAL A 95 4.49 11.98 -0.67
CA VAL A 95 4.34 10.58 -0.23
C VAL A 95 5.33 10.24 0.89
N ILE A 96 6.57 10.74 0.84
CA ILE A 96 7.54 10.59 1.94
C ILE A 96 7.04 11.34 3.20
N GLY A 97 6.52 12.56 3.04
CA GLY A 97 5.93 13.33 4.14
C GLY A 97 4.74 12.62 4.79
N ALA A 98 3.82 12.08 3.97
CA ALA A 98 2.70 11.27 4.45
C ALA A 98 3.17 10.01 5.19
N GLY A 99 4.19 9.31 4.67
CA GLY A 99 4.81 8.16 5.34
C GLY A 99 5.40 8.52 6.70
N ALA A 100 6.10 9.66 6.81
CA ALA A 100 6.64 10.14 8.07
C ALA A 100 5.52 10.47 9.09
N ILE A 101 4.42 11.11 8.65
CA ILE A 101 3.25 11.39 9.50
C ILE A 101 2.61 10.08 9.98
N VAL A 102 2.47 9.07 9.12
CA VAL A 102 1.95 7.74 9.50
C VAL A 102 2.87 7.03 10.51
N LEU A 103 4.19 7.12 10.36
CA LEU A 103 5.14 6.57 11.35
C LEU A 103 5.05 7.28 12.71
N ILE A 104 4.88 8.60 12.72
CA ILE A 104 4.65 9.37 13.95
C ILE A 104 3.31 8.96 14.59
N ALA A 105 2.23 8.86 13.83
CA ALA A 105 0.93 8.44 14.33
C ALA A 105 0.92 6.99 14.86
N ALA A 106 1.73 6.11 14.26
CA ALA A 106 1.95 4.75 14.76
C ALA A 106 2.73 4.73 16.09
N ALA A 107 3.75 5.59 16.26
CA ALA A 107 4.51 5.72 17.50
C ALA A 107 3.68 6.27 18.68
N PHE A 108 2.59 7.00 18.40
CA PHE A 108 1.60 7.46 19.38
C PHE A 108 0.35 6.56 19.47
N GLU A 109 0.38 5.34 18.89
CA GLU A 109 -0.71 4.34 18.90
C GLU A 109 -2.08 4.86 18.37
N ILE A 110 -2.07 5.93 17.57
CA ILE A 110 -3.28 6.62 17.08
C ILE A 110 -4.13 5.74 16.15
N GLY A 111 -3.56 4.67 15.59
CA GLY A 111 -4.27 3.68 14.78
C GLY A 111 -5.49 3.04 15.47
N SER A 112 -5.53 3.04 16.81
CA SER A 112 -6.71 2.63 17.59
C SER A 112 -7.96 3.47 17.29
N PHE A 113 -7.81 4.80 17.14
CA PHE A 113 -8.90 5.75 16.90
C PHE A 113 -9.52 5.64 15.51
N VAL A 114 -8.85 4.99 14.54
CA VAL A 114 -9.40 4.75 13.20
C VAL A 114 -10.67 3.89 13.25
N THR A 115 -10.82 3.06 14.29
CA THR A 115 -12.04 2.26 14.53
C THR A 115 -13.27 3.07 14.92
N LEU A 116 -13.12 4.39 15.16
CA LEU A 116 -14.23 5.30 15.47
C LEU A 116 -14.88 5.90 14.21
N VAL A 117 -14.32 5.67 13.01
CA VAL A 117 -14.92 6.11 11.75
C VAL A 117 -16.18 5.27 11.47
N PRO A 118 -17.37 5.88 11.25
CA PRO A 118 -18.59 5.13 10.97
C PRO A 118 -18.50 4.30 9.68
N ALA A 119 -19.12 3.12 9.64
CA ALA A 119 -19.16 2.27 8.44
C ALA A 119 -20.17 2.75 7.35
N THR A 120 -20.60 4.00 7.40
CA THR A 120 -21.63 4.60 6.54
C THR A 120 -21.16 5.88 5.82
N VAL A 121 -19.85 6.14 5.84
CA VAL A 121 -19.18 7.21 5.07
C VAL A 121 -18.21 6.61 4.05
#